data_AF-A0A931SLL9-F1
#
_entry.id   AF-A0A931SLL9-F1
#
_cell.length_a   1.000
_cell.length_b   1.000
_cell.length_c   1.000
_cell.angle_alpha   90.00
_cell.angle_beta   90.00
_cell.angle_gamma   90.00
#
_symmetry.space_group_name_H-M   'P 1'
#
loop_
_entity.id
_entity.type
_entity.pdbx_description
1 polymer ?
#
loop_
_entity_poly.entity_id
_entity_poly.type
_entity_poly.pdbx_seq_one_letter_code
_entity_poly.pdbx_strand_id
1 'polypeptide(L)'
;MTAMPMLVAEELDVDFSKIKIEWTPADRKYGNPDFGGIQLTAGSNSVRGMWKLLREAGGSARAMLVTAAAQTWRVAEDACSTDKGEVIHKVSGRRLRYGALVDKAAALPVPKTVSLKSPKDFRLLGKSMARLDIPEKVNGTAVFGIDVKRPDMLIARVVRCPVFGGKVASLNADRAKAVPGVRHVVEISAGVAVAADNYWAASKGAQALDIQWNEGALASLTSAGIMKKYAALAEQPGKIARNDGDAVQAFKGAARSFERVFQL
;
A
#
# COMPACT_ATOMS: atom_id res chain seq x y z
N MET A 1 1.22 -9.71 2.39
CA MET A 1 2.60 -9.80 1.88
C MET A 1 2.82 -11.22 1.38
N THR A 2 2.20 -11.55 0.24
CA THR A 2 2.16 -12.93 -0.30
C THR A 2 2.11 -12.89 -1.82
N ALA A 3 1.02 -12.38 -2.40
CA ALA A 3 0.81 -12.38 -3.84
C ALA A 3 1.91 -11.65 -4.63
N MET A 4 2.28 -10.42 -4.25
CA MET A 4 3.32 -9.66 -4.95
C MET A 4 4.70 -10.37 -4.93
N PRO A 5 5.23 -10.82 -3.78
CA PRO A 5 6.42 -11.66 -3.75
C PRO A 5 6.30 -12.94 -4.59
N MET A 6 5.13 -13.60 -4.60
CA MET A 6 4.92 -14.81 -5.41
C MET A 6 5.05 -14.53 -6.91
N LEU A 7 4.63 -13.36 -7.40
CA LEU A 7 4.78 -12.98 -8.81
C LEU A 7 6.25 -12.95 -9.23
N VAL A 8 7.09 -12.34 -8.41
CA VAL A 8 8.54 -12.28 -8.64
C VAL A 8 9.14 -13.69 -8.48
N ALA A 9 8.76 -14.41 -7.43
CA ALA A 9 9.29 -15.73 -7.12
C ALA A 9 9.01 -16.77 -8.21
N GLU A 10 7.78 -16.76 -8.72
CA GLU A 10 7.33 -17.63 -9.79
C GLU A 10 8.22 -17.45 -11.01
N GLU A 11 8.44 -16.20 -11.42
CA GLU A 11 9.28 -15.94 -12.59
C GLU A 11 10.76 -16.06 -12.30
N LEU A 12 11.22 -15.86 -11.07
CA LEU A 12 12.63 -15.99 -10.75
C LEU A 12 13.04 -17.47 -10.51
N ASP A 13 12.09 -18.39 -10.37
CA ASP A 13 12.34 -19.79 -9.98
C ASP A 13 13.06 -19.93 -8.63
N VAL A 14 12.64 -19.15 -7.63
CA VAL A 14 13.22 -19.21 -6.28
C VAL A 14 12.28 -19.89 -5.29
N ASP A 15 12.86 -20.50 -4.26
CA ASP A 15 12.11 -20.99 -3.11
C ASP A 15 11.46 -19.81 -2.38
N PHE A 16 10.13 -19.81 -2.30
CA PHE A 16 9.35 -18.77 -1.66
C PHE A 16 9.76 -18.53 -0.19
N SER A 17 10.17 -19.58 0.52
CA SER A 17 10.62 -19.49 1.91
C SER A 17 11.93 -18.72 2.11
N LYS A 18 12.69 -18.49 1.03
CA LYS A 18 13.95 -17.74 1.04
C LYS A 18 13.77 -16.27 0.71
N ILE A 19 12.54 -15.82 0.46
CA ILE A 19 12.26 -14.43 0.12
C ILE A 19 12.18 -13.59 1.39
N LYS A 20 12.96 -12.51 1.40
CA LYS A 20 12.83 -11.42 2.35
C LYS A 20 12.13 -10.26 1.68
N ILE A 21 11.15 -9.66 2.35
CA ILE A 21 10.43 -8.48 1.87
C ILE A 21 10.99 -7.26 2.59
N GLU A 22 11.18 -6.18 1.85
CA GLU A 22 11.59 -4.89 2.40
C GLU A 22 10.58 -3.82 2.01
N TRP A 23 10.33 -2.89 2.93
CA TRP A 23 9.41 -1.79 2.70
C TRP A 23 10.08 -0.73 1.84
N THR A 24 9.42 -0.35 0.75
CA THR A 24 9.86 0.78 -0.06
C THR A 24 9.58 2.09 0.70
N PRO A 25 10.36 3.16 0.46
CA PRO A 25 9.99 4.48 0.95
C PRO A 25 8.65 4.93 0.34
N ALA A 26 8.07 6.00 0.91
CA ALA A 26 6.90 6.66 0.36
C ALA A 26 7.30 7.48 -0.89
N ASP A 27 7.21 6.86 -2.07
CA ASP A 27 7.65 7.43 -3.35
C ASP A 27 6.76 6.90 -4.49
N ARG A 28 6.33 7.79 -5.39
CA ARG A 28 5.44 7.44 -6.50
C ARG A 28 6.01 6.40 -7.45
N LYS A 29 7.34 6.29 -7.55
CA LYS A 29 8.00 5.29 -8.41
C LYS A 29 7.74 3.85 -7.96
N TYR A 30 7.35 3.63 -6.70
CA TYR A 30 6.99 2.31 -6.16
C TYR A 30 5.48 2.10 -6.06
N GLY A 31 4.68 3.09 -6.46
CA GLY A 31 3.23 3.02 -6.35
C GLY A 31 2.58 2.18 -7.44
N ASN A 32 1.30 1.90 -7.22
CA ASN A 32 0.52 1.08 -8.13
C ASN A 32 0.24 1.84 -9.44
N PRO A 33 0.61 1.30 -10.61
CA PRO A 33 0.36 1.94 -11.91
C PRO A 33 -1.11 2.29 -12.14
N ASP A 34 -2.03 1.43 -11.73
CA ASP A 34 -3.48 1.64 -11.89
C ASP A 34 -4.01 2.79 -11.03
N PHE A 35 -3.28 3.17 -9.97
CA PHE A 35 -3.56 4.34 -9.14
C PHE A 35 -2.62 5.51 -9.44
N GLY A 36 -2.06 5.58 -10.66
CA GLY A 36 -1.19 6.69 -11.06
C GLY A 36 0.09 6.79 -10.23
N GLY A 37 0.61 5.66 -9.75
CA GLY A 37 1.82 5.61 -8.94
C GLY A 37 1.59 5.96 -7.46
N ILE A 38 0.37 5.87 -6.94
CA ILE A 38 0.14 6.01 -5.49
C ILE A 38 0.37 4.65 -4.80
N GLN A 39 1.06 4.66 -3.66
CA GLN A 39 1.18 3.47 -2.79
C GLN A 39 -0.11 3.27 -1.98
N LEU A 40 -1.13 2.71 -2.64
CA LEU A 40 -2.45 2.44 -2.08
C LEU A 40 -2.86 0.99 -2.35
N THR A 41 -3.54 0.40 -1.37
CA THR A 41 -4.28 -0.86 -1.52
C THR A 41 -5.77 -0.59 -1.41
N ALA A 42 -6.52 -0.84 -2.49
CA ALA A 42 -7.98 -0.74 -2.53
C ALA A 42 -8.56 -1.69 -3.59
N GLY A 43 -9.79 -2.20 -3.38
CA GLY A 43 -10.55 -2.96 -4.38
C GLY A 43 -9.83 -4.17 -4.99
N SER A 44 -8.97 -4.86 -4.21
CA SER A 44 -8.11 -5.95 -4.68
C SER A 44 -7.25 -5.60 -5.90
N ASN A 45 -6.99 -4.31 -6.13
CA ASN A 45 -6.31 -3.83 -7.33
C ASN A 45 -4.79 -4.05 -7.29
N SER A 46 -4.15 -4.15 -6.11
CA SER A 46 -2.70 -4.31 -6.01
C SER A 46 -2.15 -5.50 -6.81
N VAL A 47 -2.85 -6.63 -6.85
CA VAL A 47 -2.42 -7.79 -7.67
C VAL A 47 -2.57 -7.52 -9.15
N ARG A 48 -3.67 -6.87 -9.57
CA ARG A 48 -3.96 -6.56 -10.98
C ARG A 48 -2.94 -5.56 -11.55
N GLY A 49 -2.76 -4.43 -10.87
CA GLY A 49 -1.84 -3.38 -11.33
C GLY A 49 -0.37 -3.80 -11.32
N MET A 50 0.01 -4.71 -10.41
CA MET A 50 1.40 -5.21 -10.33
C MET A 50 1.64 -6.53 -11.08
N TRP A 51 0.60 -7.15 -11.65
CA TRP A 51 0.65 -8.50 -12.23
C TRP A 51 1.76 -8.64 -13.28
N LYS A 52 1.75 -7.76 -14.27
CA LYS A 52 2.69 -7.80 -15.39
C LYS A 52 4.07 -7.32 -14.94
N LEU A 53 4.12 -6.17 -14.27
CA LEU A 53 5.36 -5.52 -13.85
C LEU A 53 6.27 -6.43 -13.00
N LEU A 54 5.72 -7.06 -11.96
CA LEU A 54 6.53 -7.89 -11.06
C LEU A 54 6.95 -9.22 -11.69
N ARG A 55 6.14 -9.76 -12.60
CA ARG A 55 6.50 -10.96 -13.36
C ARG A 55 7.61 -10.66 -14.36
N GLU A 56 7.53 -9.55 -15.08
CA GLU A 56 8.61 -9.09 -15.96
C GLU A 56 9.90 -8.85 -15.19
N ALA A 57 9.83 -8.22 -14.00
CA ALA A 57 11.01 -8.05 -13.15
C ALA A 57 11.66 -9.39 -12.77
N GLY A 58 10.87 -10.38 -12.30
CA GLY A 58 11.38 -11.71 -11.96
C GLY A 58 11.94 -12.47 -13.17
N GLY A 59 11.25 -12.40 -14.31
CA GLY A 59 11.66 -13.08 -15.53
C GLY A 59 12.95 -12.49 -16.12
N SER A 60 13.06 -11.15 -16.15
CA SER A 60 14.25 -10.46 -16.65
C SER A 60 15.47 -10.78 -15.79
N ALA A 61 15.31 -10.80 -14.45
CA ALA A 61 16.37 -11.23 -13.55
C ALA A 61 16.79 -12.68 -13.79
N ARG A 62 15.83 -13.61 -13.97
CA ARG A 62 16.10 -15.02 -14.32
C ARG A 62 16.90 -15.13 -15.63
N ALA A 63 16.50 -14.39 -16.66
CA ALA A 63 17.20 -14.38 -17.95
C ALA A 63 18.66 -13.92 -17.79
N MET A 64 18.90 -12.82 -17.09
CA MET A 64 20.26 -12.31 -16.85
C MET A 64 21.13 -13.31 -16.06
N LEU A 65 20.55 -14.02 -15.08
CA LEU A 65 21.24 -15.07 -14.34
C LEU A 65 21.60 -16.28 -15.22
N VAL A 66 20.69 -16.68 -16.11
CA VAL A 66 20.94 -17.74 -17.11
C VAL A 66 22.07 -17.34 -18.06
N THR A 67 22.04 -16.12 -18.60
CA THR A 67 23.12 -15.59 -19.45
C THR A 67 24.46 -15.60 -18.72
N ALA A 68 24.49 -15.13 -17.46
CA ALA A 68 25.72 -15.11 -16.65
C ALA A 68 26.31 -16.52 -16.47
N ALA A 69 25.47 -17.51 -16.16
CA ALA A 69 25.88 -18.91 -16.01
C ALA A 69 26.36 -19.53 -17.33
N ALA A 70 25.59 -19.32 -18.42
CA ALA A 70 25.93 -19.79 -19.76
C ALA A 70 27.31 -19.28 -20.21
N GLN A 71 27.58 -17.99 -20.00
CA GLN A 71 28.89 -17.39 -20.25
C GLN A 71 30.00 -17.97 -19.36
N THR A 72 29.70 -18.31 -18.09
CA THR A 72 30.67 -18.91 -17.16
C THR A 72 31.06 -20.32 -17.61
N TRP A 73 30.10 -21.09 -18.09
CA TRP A 73 30.32 -22.45 -18.57
C TRP A 73 30.72 -22.54 -20.05
N ARG A 74 30.66 -21.43 -20.78
CA ARG A 74 30.86 -21.35 -22.23
C ARG A 74 29.91 -22.28 -22.99
N VAL A 75 28.63 -22.22 -22.65
CA VAL A 75 27.54 -22.98 -23.28
C VAL A 75 26.45 -22.03 -23.76
N ALA A 76 25.53 -22.53 -24.58
CA ALA A 76 24.36 -21.78 -24.99
C ALA A 76 23.36 -21.60 -23.83
N GLU A 77 22.59 -20.51 -23.84
CA GLU A 77 21.60 -20.21 -22.79
C GLU A 77 20.47 -21.24 -22.74
N ASP A 78 20.05 -21.77 -23.89
CA ASP A 78 19.02 -22.80 -24.01
C ASP A 78 19.46 -24.17 -23.46
N ALA A 79 20.76 -24.40 -23.30
CA ALA A 79 21.34 -25.53 -22.58
C ALA A 79 21.20 -25.39 -21.05
N CYS A 80 20.71 -24.25 -20.55
CA CYS A 80 20.49 -24.01 -19.13
C CYS A 80 19.00 -24.10 -18.74
N SER A 81 18.73 -24.47 -17.49
CA SER A 81 17.41 -24.38 -16.84
C SER A 81 17.56 -23.78 -15.44
N THR A 82 16.43 -23.45 -14.82
CA THR A 82 16.40 -22.85 -13.47
C THR A 82 15.50 -23.65 -12.54
N ASP A 83 15.96 -23.84 -11.31
CA ASP A 83 15.18 -24.43 -10.24
C ASP A 83 15.70 -23.96 -8.88
N LYS A 84 14.78 -23.55 -7.99
CA LYS A 84 15.02 -23.18 -6.59
C LYS A 84 16.22 -22.23 -6.37
N GLY A 85 16.36 -21.22 -7.22
CA GLY A 85 17.41 -20.20 -7.12
C GLY A 85 18.77 -20.65 -7.63
N GLU A 86 18.79 -21.65 -8.52
CA GLU A 86 20.00 -22.16 -9.15
C GLU A 86 19.82 -22.25 -10.67
N VAL A 87 20.87 -21.91 -11.41
CA VAL A 87 20.97 -22.24 -12.84
C VAL A 87 21.62 -23.62 -12.97
N ILE A 88 21.09 -24.46 -13.85
CA ILE A 88 21.49 -25.85 -14.07
C ILE A 88 21.85 -26.04 -15.53
N HIS A 89 23.05 -26.54 -15.83
CA HIS A 89 23.39 -26.96 -17.19
C HIS A 89 22.78 -28.34 -17.45
N LYS A 90 21.82 -28.42 -18.38
CA LYS A 90 20.99 -29.62 -18.62
C LYS A 90 21.80 -30.87 -18.95
N VAL A 91 22.88 -30.72 -19.72
CA VAL A 91 23.68 -31.86 -20.20
C VAL A 91 24.65 -32.36 -19.12
N SER A 92 25.38 -31.47 -18.45
CA SER A 92 26.41 -31.87 -17.47
C SER A 92 25.90 -32.01 -16.04
N GLY A 93 24.70 -31.50 -15.73
CA GLY A 93 24.18 -31.43 -14.36
C GLY A 93 24.85 -30.38 -13.45
N ARG A 94 25.91 -29.67 -13.90
CA ARG A 94 26.53 -28.54 -13.18
C ARG A 94 25.48 -27.51 -12.74
N ARG A 95 25.65 -26.98 -11.52
CA ARG A 95 24.72 -26.02 -10.91
C ARG A 95 25.49 -24.82 -10.38
N LEU A 96 24.92 -23.63 -10.56
CA LEU A 96 25.39 -22.39 -9.93
C LEU A 96 24.22 -21.72 -9.22
N ARG A 97 24.41 -21.42 -7.93
CA ARG A 97 23.45 -20.62 -7.16
C ARG A 97 23.40 -19.21 -7.72
N TYR A 98 22.22 -18.60 -7.72
CA TYR A 98 22.04 -17.23 -8.18
C TYR A 98 22.98 -16.25 -7.48
N GLY A 99 23.23 -16.43 -6.18
CA GLY A 99 24.19 -15.63 -5.41
C GLY A 99 25.60 -15.57 -6.02
N ALA A 100 26.08 -16.66 -6.62
CA ALA A 100 27.39 -16.70 -7.28
C ALA A 100 27.40 -16.05 -8.69
N LEU A 101 26.22 -15.71 -9.20
CA LEU A 101 26.01 -15.14 -10.53
C LEU A 101 25.62 -13.65 -10.49
N VAL A 102 25.19 -13.12 -9.34
CA VAL A 102 24.59 -11.78 -9.22
C VAL A 102 25.50 -10.70 -9.78
N ASP A 103 26.77 -10.66 -9.39
CA ASP A 103 27.69 -9.59 -9.82
C ASP A 103 27.87 -9.58 -11.35
N LYS A 104 27.99 -10.77 -11.94
CA LYS A 104 28.10 -10.92 -13.39
C LYS A 104 26.78 -10.58 -14.09
N ALA A 105 25.66 -11.05 -13.56
CA ALA A 105 24.33 -10.78 -14.10
C ALA A 105 24.02 -9.28 -14.06
N ALA A 106 24.37 -8.57 -12.98
CA ALA A 106 24.13 -7.14 -12.81
C ALA A 106 24.90 -6.27 -13.83
N ALA A 107 26.00 -6.77 -14.38
CA ALA A 107 26.77 -6.10 -15.43
C ALA A 107 26.18 -6.30 -16.84
N LEU A 108 25.20 -7.20 -17.00
CA LEU A 108 24.54 -7.45 -18.28
C LEU A 108 23.43 -6.43 -18.55
N PRO A 109 23.15 -6.10 -19.82
CA PRO A 109 22.00 -5.28 -20.15
C PRO A 109 20.70 -5.97 -19.73
N VAL A 110 19.77 -5.20 -19.17
CA VAL A 110 18.44 -5.70 -18.84
C VAL A 110 17.68 -6.03 -20.14
N PRO A 111 17.12 -7.24 -20.31
CA PRO A 111 16.33 -7.59 -21.48
C PRO A 111 15.15 -6.64 -21.67
N LYS A 112 14.94 -6.16 -22.90
CA LYS A 112 13.79 -5.30 -23.24
C LYS A 112 12.47 -6.07 -23.25
N THR A 113 12.54 -7.36 -23.55
CA THR A 113 11.39 -8.27 -23.58
C THR A 113 11.78 -9.56 -22.88
N VAL A 114 10.84 -10.14 -22.15
CA VAL A 114 11.02 -11.43 -21.49
C VAL A 114 9.79 -12.30 -21.67
N SER A 115 10.02 -13.58 -21.96
CA SER A 115 8.94 -14.57 -21.97
C SER A 115 8.54 -14.89 -20.53
N LEU A 116 7.30 -14.58 -20.20
CA LEU A 116 6.70 -14.95 -18.92
C LEU A 116 6.20 -16.40 -18.99
N LYS A 117 6.14 -17.06 -17.83
CA LYS A 117 5.57 -18.40 -17.73
C LYS A 117 4.10 -18.42 -18.13
N SER A 118 3.63 -19.52 -18.70
CA SER A 118 2.20 -19.72 -18.91
C SER A 118 1.56 -20.30 -17.64
N PRO A 119 0.23 -20.18 -17.44
CA PRO A 119 -0.43 -20.70 -16.25
C PRO A 119 -0.19 -22.19 -15.97
N LYS A 120 0.00 -23.02 -17.01
CA LYS A 120 0.34 -24.44 -16.86
C LYS A 120 1.73 -24.70 -16.27
N ASP A 121 2.63 -23.71 -16.34
CA ASP A 121 4.01 -23.81 -15.84
C ASP A 121 4.16 -23.21 -14.44
N PHE A 122 3.07 -22.70 -13.85
CA PHE A 122 3.10 -22.08 -12.53
C PHE A 122 3.34 -23.12 -11.43
N ARG A 123 4.29 -22.80 -10.55
CA ARG A 123 4.68 -23.63 -9.41
C ARG A 123 4.15 -23.08 -8.09
N LEU A 124 4.02 -21.75 -7.98
CA LEU A 124 3.60 -20.99 -6.80
C LEU A 124 2.25 -20.31 -7.04
N LEU A 125 2.06 -19.64 -8.18
CA LEU A 125 0.83 -18.90 -8.45
C LEU A 125 -0.38 -19.84 -8.52
N GLY A 126 -1.47 -19.43 -7.84
CA GLY A 126 -2.68 -20.25 -7.68
C GLY A 126 -2.66 -21.19 -6.47
N LYS A 127 -1.54 -21.29 -5.74
CA LYS A 127 -1.44 -22.09 -4.51
C LYS A 127 -1.60 -21.24 -3.24
N SER A 128 -2.13 -21.87 -2.20
CA SER A 128 -2.15 -21.28 -0.85
C SER A 128 -0.75 -21.36 -0.24
N MET A 129 -0.12 -20.21 -0.03
CA MET A 129 1.22 -20.09 0.56
C MET A 129 1.13 -19.36 1.90
N ALA A 130 1.93 -19.79 2.88
CA ALA A 130 2.07 -19.08 4.14
C ALA A 130 2.60 -17.66 3.89
N ARG A 131 2.05 -16.66 4.58
CA ARG A 131 2.50 -15.28 4.41
C ARG A 131 3.83 -15.07 5.12
N LEU A 132 4.73 -14.34 4.46
CA LEU A 132 6.09 -14.08 4.99
C LEU A 132 6.08 -13.14 6.20
N ASP A 133 5.01 -12.38 6.40
CA ASP A 133 4.82 -11.43 7.51
C ASP A 133 4.08 -12.00 8.72
N ILE A 134 3.73 -13.30 8.73
CA ILE A 134 3.06 -13.91 9.89
C ILE A 134 3.96 -13.97 11.12
N PRO A 135 5.23 -14.46 11.04
CA PRO A 135 6.05 -14.66 12.23
C PRO A 135 6.16 -13.41 13.09
N GLU A 136 6.48 -12.25 12.49
CA GLU A 136 6.60 -10.98 13.20
C GLU A 136 5.29 -10.50 13.86
N LYS A 137 4.14 -10.87 13.28
CA LYS A 137 2.82 -10.46 13.78
C LYS A 137 2.33 -11.30 14.94
N VAL A 138 2.81 -12.53 15.08
CA VAL A 138 2.34 -13.46 16.13
C VAL A 138 3.30 -13.60 17.30
N ASN A 139 4.54 -13.09 17.17
CA ASN A 139 5.56 -13.15 18.22
C ASN A 139 5.86 -11.79 18.88
N GLY A 140 5.15 -10.73 18.49
CA GLY A 140 5.32 -9.38 19.04
C GLY A 140 6.56 -8.61 18.53
N THR A 141 7.26 -9.10 17.50
CA THR A 141 8.43 -8.40 16.94
C THR A 141 8.08 -7.43 15.81
N ALA A 142 6.84 -7.43 15.32
CA ALA A 142 6.38 -6.46 14.33
C ALA A 142 6.46 -5.04 14.88
N VAL A 143 7.08 -4.13 14.12
CA VAL A 143 7.19 -2.71 14.46
C VAL A 143 6.10 -1.94 13.72
N PHE A 144 5.19 -1.33 14.46
CA PHE A 144 4.19 -0.41 13.95
C PHE A 144 4.66 1.03 14.11
N GLY A 145 3.97 1.97 13.45
CA GLY A 145 4.34 3.39 13.50
C GLY A 145 4.40 3.97 14.93
N ILE A 146 3.60 3.44 15.85
CA ILE A 146 3.58 3.86 17.26
C ILE A 146 4.78 3.32 18.07
N ASP A 147 5.43 2.24 17.61
CA ASP A 147 6.55 1.62 18.30
C ASP A 147 7.88 2.30 17.97
N VAL A 148 7.90 3.12 16.91
CA VAL A 148 9.10 3.85 16.48
C VAL A 148 9.53 4.83 17.56
N LYS A 149 10.78 4.71 18.01
CA LYS A 149 11.44 5.64 18.93
C LYS A 149 12.75 6.14 18.32
N ARG A 150 13.01 7.44 18.46
CA ARG A 150 14.28 8.07 18.08
C ARG A 150 14.89 8.76 19.30
N PRO A 151 16.22 8.94 19.35
CA PRO A 151 16.83 9.85 20.32
C PRO A 151 16.14 11.21 20.28
N ASP A 152 15.86 11.76 21.45
CA ASP A 152 15.25 13.10 21.64
C ASP A 152 13.86 13.28 20.98
N MET A 153 13.17 12.18 20.67
CA MET A 153 11.85 12.23 20.06
C MET A 153 10.79 12.76 21.04
N LEU A 154 10.16 13.87 20.67
CA LEU A 154 9.00 14.40 21.38
C LEU A 154 7.72 13.67 20.96
N ILE A 155 6.75 13.61 21.87
CA ILE A 155 5.39 13.15 21.59
C ILE A 155 4.50 14.37 21.38
N ALA A 156 3.79 14.40 20.25
CA ALA A 156 2.88 15.48 19.91
C ALA A 156 1.41 15.06 20.05
N ARG A 157 0.60 15.92 20.67
CA ARG A 157 -0.86 15.83 20.64
C ARG A 157 -1.43 17.01 19.87
N VAL A 158 -2.25 16.72 18.86
CA VAL A 158 -2.90 17.75 18.04
C VAL A 158 -4.33 17.95 18.52
N VAL A 159 -4.67 19.17 18.95
CA VAL A 159 -6.03 19.61 19.23
C VAL A 159 -6.58 20.25 17.97
N ARG A 160 -7.72 19.75 17.48
CA ARG A 160 -8.36 20.20 16.25
C ARG A 160 -9.68 20.91 16.56
N CYS A 161 -10.13 21.76 15.64
CA CYS A 161 -11.48 22.30 15.68
C CYS A 161 -12.49 21.14 15.69
N PRO A 162 -13.53 21.17 16.55
CA PRO A 162 -14.58 20.16 16.54
C PRO A 162 -15.44 20.19 15.28
N VAL A 163 -15.39 21.29 14.51
CA VAL A 163 -16.11 21.46 13.25
C VAL A 163 -15.18 21.26 12.05
N PHE A 164 -15.58 20.41 11.11
CA PHE A 164 -14.81 20.14 9.90
C PHE A 164 -14.55 21.42 9.09
N GLY A 165 -13.28 21.63 8.71
CA GLY A 165 -12.85 22.82 7.98
C GLY A 165 -12.70 24.08 8.84
N GLY A 166 -13.04 24.01 10.13
CA GLY A 166 -12.77 25.09 11.08
C GLY A 166 -11.28 25.28 11.36
N LYS A 167 -10.94 26.48 11.83
CA LYS A 167 -9.54 26.93 12.03
C LYS A 167 -9.39 27.61 13.39
N VAL A 168 -8.15 27.74 13.86
CA VAL A 168 -7.84 28.57 15.03
C VAL A 168 -8.18 30.02 14.69
N ALA A 169 -9.00 30.67 15.52
CA ALA A 169 -9.25 32.11 15.44
C ALA A 169 -8.30 32.87 16.37
N SER A 170 -8.12 32.36 17.60
CA SER A 170 -7.09 32.84 18.52
C SER A 170 -6.67 31.72 19.47
N LEU A 171 -5.47 31.85 20.02
CA LEU A 171 -4.84 30.87 20.90
C LEU A 171 -4.13 31.58 22.06
N ASN A 172 -4.50 31.22 23.29
CA ASN A 172 -3.68 31.44 24.48
C ASN A 172 -3.06 30.10 24.92
N ALA A 173 -1.74 30.01 24.80
CA ALA A 173 -0.95 28.81 25.06
C ALA A 173 -0.23 28.83 26.41
N ASP A 174 -0.37 29.86 27.24
CA ASP A 174 0.51 30.08 28.40
C ASP A 174 0.36 28.97 29.45
N ARG A 175 -0.89 28.57 29.75
CA ARG A 175 -1.15 27.45 30.66
C ARG A 175 -0.59 26.12 30.13
N ALA A 176 -0.63 25.92 28.82
CA ALA A 176 -0.08 24.73 28.18
C ALA A 176 1.45 24.70 28.25
N LYS A 177 2.11 25.84 27.99
CA LYS A 177 3.57 25.99 28.10
C LYS A 177 4.07 25.83 29.54
N ALA A 178 3.25 26.16 30.53
CA ALA A 178 3.59 25.99 31.94
C ALA A 178 3.53 24.53 32.43
N VAL A 179 2.96 23.60 31.64
CA VAL A 179 2.91 22.18 32.03
C VAL A 179 4.32 21.58 31.95
N PRO A 180 4.85 20.99 33.03
CA PRO A 180 6.16 20.35 33.02
C PRO A 180 6.29 19.29 31.92
N GLY A 181 7.38 19.36 31.15
CA GLY A 181 7.66 18.47 30.04
C GLY A 181 7.08 18.92 28.69
N VAL A 182 6.24 19.96 28.64
CA VAL A 182 5.86 20.60 27.36
C VAL A 182 7.04 21.38 26.81
N ARG A 183 7.38 21.15 25.54
CA ARG A 183 8.52 21.79 24.85
C ARG A 183 8.06 22.81 23.83
N HIS A 184 7.02 22.48 23.06
CA HIS A 184 6.49 23.36 22.02
C HIS A 184 4.97 23.34 21.98
N VAL A 185 4.39 24.50 21.70
CA VAL A 185 3.00 24.66 21.30
C VAL A 185 3.00 25.41 19.99
N VAL A 186 2.54 24.76 18.93
CA VAL A 186 2.66 25.26 17.55
C VAL A 186 1.30 25.19 16.88
N GLU A 187 0.84 26.31 16.32
CA GLU A 187 -0.30 26.31 15.42
C GLU A 187 0.10 25.67 14.08
N ILE A 188 -0.71 24.73 13.61
CA ILE A 188 -0.53 23.99 12.36
C ILE A 188 -1.81 24.09 11.52
N SER A 189 -1.74 23.74 10.24
CA SER A 189 -2.90 23.79 9.34
C SER A 189 -4.12 22.99 9.82
N ALA A 190 -3.91 21.99 10.67
CA ALA A 190 -4.96 21.15 11.23
C ALA A 190 -5.42 21.53 12.65
N GLY A 191 -4.88 22.59 13.28
CA GLY A 191 -5.20 22.98 14.65
C GLY A 191 -3.95 23.39 15.45
N VAL A 192 -3.84 22.96 16.71
CA VAL A 192 -2.70 23.28 17.58
C VAL A 192 -2.00 22.00 18.04
N ALA A 193 -0.71 21.89 17.77
CA ALA A 193 0.14 20.78 18.20
C ALA A 193 0.88 21.14 19.49
N VAL A 194 0.75 20.28 20.51
CA VAL A 194 1.54 20.33 21.74
C VAL A 194 2.55 19.20 21.72
N ALA A 195 3.83 19.54 21.59
CA ALA A 195 4.94 18.59 21.63
C ALA A 195 5.61 18.59 23.01
N ALA A 196 5.82 17.41 23.58
CA ALA A 196 6.32 17.24 24.94
C ALA A 196 7.21 16.00 25.07
N ASP A 197 7.91 15.89 26.19
CA ASP A 197 8.84 14.78 26.49
C ASP A 197 8.15 13.41 26.57
N ASN A 198 6.85 13.40 26.87
CA ASN A 198 6.06 12.17 26.95
C ASN A 198 4.58 12.43 26.65
N TYR A 199 3.83 11.33 26.46
CA TYR A 199 2.41 11.35 26.09
C TYR A 199 1.56 12.11 27.10
N TRP A 200 1.84 11.92 28.39
CA TRP A 200 1.04 12.53 29.44
C TRP A 200 1.24 14.05 29.44
N ALA A 201 2.48 14.52 29.33
CA ALA A 201 2.79 15.95 29.30
C ALA A 201 2.15 16.62 28.08
N ALA A 202 2.23 15.98 26.90
CA ALA A 202 1.54 16.43 25.70
C ALA A 202 0.02 16.47 25.91
N SER A 203 -0.53 15.46 26.58
CA SER A 203 -1.97 15.37 26.86
C SER A 203 -2.47 16.46 27.79
N LYS A 204 -1.76 16.73 28.89
CA LYS A 204 -2.10 17.82 29.81
C LYS A 204 -1.91 19.18 29.19
N GLY A 205 -0.80 19.40 28.47
CA GLY A 205 -0.57 20.64 27.74
C GLY A 205 -1.71 20.93 26.76
N ALA A 206 -2.12 19.92 25.98
CA ALA A 206 -3.26 20.03 25.07
C ALA A 206 -4.59 20.34 25.77
N GLN A 207 -4.84 19.78 26.96
CA GLN A 207 -6.05 20.09 27.75
C GLN A 207 -6.03 21.51 28.36
N ALA A 208 -4.83 22.07 28.57
CA ALA A 208 -4.65 23.40 29.16
C ALA A 208 -4.70 24.54 28.12
N LEU A 209 -4.72 24.22 26.82
CA LEU A 209 -4.87 25.21 25.76
C LEU A 209 -6.21 25.95 25.91
N ASP A 210 -6.16 27.27 25.73
CA ASP A 210 -7.35 28.09 25.55
C ASP A 210 -7.39 28.51 24.08
N ILE A 211 -8.37 27.96 23.35
CA ILE A 211 -8.48 28.10 21.90
C ILE A 211 -9.87 28.61 21.57
N GLN A 212 -9.92 29.70 20.82
CA GLN A 212 -11.14 30.13 20.16
C GLN A 212 -11.12 29.64 18.73
N TRP A 213 -12.18 28.94 18.33
CA TRP A 213 -12.30 28.38 17.00
C TRP A 213 -13.13 29.29 16.10
N ASN A 214 -12.69 29.45 14.86
CA ASN A 214 -13.57 29.82 13.77
C ASN A 214 -14.09 28.51 13.15
N GLU A 215 -15.32 28.14 13.50
CA GLU A 215 -15.95 26.89 13.07
C GLU A 215 -16.30 26.86 11.57
N GLY A 216 -16.31 28.03 10.91
CA GLY A 216 -16.47 28.14 9.46
C GLY A 216 -17.85 27.73 8.94
N ALA A 217 -17.91 27.42 7.65
CA ALA A 217 -19.16 27.22 6.92
C ALA A 217 -19.98 26.00 7.37
N LEU A 218 -19.38 25.07 8.11
CA LEU A 218 -20.02 23.84 8.57
C LEU A 218 -20.44 23.89 10.05
N ALA A 219 -20.34 25.04 10.72
CA ALA A 219 -20.72 25.21 12.13
C ALA A 219 -22.15 24.74 12.44
N SER A 220 -23.09 24.97 11.51
CA SER A 220 -24.49 24.57 11.64
C SER A 220 -24.82 23.20 11.01
N LEU A 221 -23.82 22.47 10.52
CA LEU A 221 -24.05 21.18 9.87
C LEU A 221 -24.44 20.13 10.91
N THR A 222 -25.63 19.55 10.75
CA THR A 222 -26.13 18.47 11.61
C THR A 222 -26.31 17.19 10.81
N SER A 223 -26.30 16.04 11.50
CA SER A 223 -26.64 14.75 10.88
C SER A 223 -27.99 14.79 10.18
N ALA A 224 -29.02 15.41 10.81
CA ALA A 224 -30.33 15.59 10.20
C ALA A 224 -30.26 16.43 8.90
N GLY A 225 -29.46 17.50 8.89
CA GLY A 225 -29.23 18.32 7.70
C GLY A 225 -28.51 17.57 6.58
N ILE A 226 -27.53 16.73 6.92
CA ILE A 226 -26.84 15.86 5.95
C ILE A 226 -27.83 14.85 5.36
N MET A 227 -28.65 14.20 6.19
CA MET A 227 -29.62 13.21 5.72
C MET A 227 -30.68 13.84 4.81
N LYS A 228 -31.16 15.04 5.13
CA LYS A 228 -32.07 15.78 4.25
C LYS A 228 -31.43 16.07 2.88
N LYS A 229 -30.14 16.43 2.86
CA LYS A 229 -29.39 16.64 1.60
C LYS A 229 -29.26 15.34 0.80
N TYR A 230 -28.94 14.22 1.45
CA TYR A 230 -28.85 12.92 0.77
C TYR A 230 -30.18 12.45 0.20
N ALA A 231 -31.29 12.62 0.93
CA ALA A 231 -32.63 12.30 0.43
C ALA A 231 -32.96 13.12 -0.84
N ALA A 232 -32.71 14.44 -0.82
CA ALA A 232 -32.94 15.29 -1.98
C ALA A 232 -32.05 14.93 -3.19
N LEU A 233 -30.80 14.48 -2.95
CA LEU A 233 -29.90 14.03 -4.01
C LEU A 233 -30.32 12.67 -4.59
N ALA A 234 -30.92 11.79 -3.79
CA ALA A 234 -31.40 10.49 -4.25
C ALA A 234 -32.57 10.59 -5.23
N GLU A 235 -33.31 11.70 -5.21
CA GLU A 235 -34.37 12.00 -6.17
C GLU A 235 -33.83 12.49 -7.53
N GLN A 236 -32.54 12.84 -7.62
CA GLN A 236 -31.90 13.29 -8.85
C GLN A 236 -31.32 12.13 -9.66
N PRO A 237 -31.18 12.26 -10.99
CA PRO A 237 -30.52 11.25 -11.81
C PRO A 237 -29.10 10.94 -11.29
N GLY A 238 -28.86 9.68 -10.93
CA GLY A 238 -27.56 9.20 -10.48
C GLY A 238 -26.55 9.02 -11.61
N LYS A 239 -25.28 8.79 -11.25
CA LYS A 239 -24.27 8.35 -12.22
C LYS A 239 -24.58 6.94 -12.70
N ILE A 240 -24.60 6.75 -14.02
CA ILE A 240 -24.79 5.43 -14.63
C ILE A 240 -23.56 4.57 -14.35
N ALA A 241 -23.72 3.56 -13.49
CA ALA A 241 -22.66 2.62 -13.17
C ALA A 241 -22.50 1.51 -14.23
N ARG A 242 -23.59 1.17 -14.92
CA ARG A 242 -23.66 0.12 -15.95
C ARG A 242 -24.85 0.41 -16.87
N ASN A 243 -24.69 0.17 -18.17
CA ASN A 243 -25.71 0.46 -19.17
C ASN A 243 -25.82 -0.69 -20.17
N ASP A 244 -26.62 -1.69 -19.84
CA ASP A 244 -26.83 -2.88 -20.67
C ASP A 244 -28.25 -2.90 -21.20
N GLY A 245 -28.41 -2.81 -22.53
CA GLY A 245 -29.73 -2.75 -23.17
C GLY A 245 -30.54 -1.50 -22.81
N ASP A 246 -31.86 -1.56 -22.98
CA ASP A 246 -32.80 -0.50 -22.60
C ASP A 246 -33.57 -0.89 -21.33
N ALA A 247 -32.91 -0.74 -20.19
CA ALA A 247 -33.52 -1.06 -18.89
C ALA A 247 -34.77 -0.20 -18.62
N VAL A 248 -34.81 1.05 -19.09
CA VAL A 248 -35.93 1.97 -18.88
C VAL A 248 -37.19 1.45 -19.57
N GLN A 249 -37.08 1.00 -20.83
CA GLN A 249 -38.19 0.38 -21.54
C GLN A 249 -38.59 -0.97 -20.93
N ALA A 250 -37.62 -1.78 -20.52
CA ALA A 250 -37.89 -3.06 -19.87
C ALA A 250 -38.70 -2.89 -18.57
N PHE A 251 -38.41 -1.85 -17.77
CA PHE A 251 -39.18 -1.53 -16.56
C PHE A 251 -40.61 -1.05 -16.87
N LYS A 252 -40.83 -0.29 -17.94
CA LYS A 252 -42.18 0.16 -18.35
C LYS A 252 -43.10 -0.99 -18.77
N GLY A 253 -42.54 -2.00 -19.42
CA GLY A 253 -43.28 -3.19 -19.88
C GLY A 253 -43.38 -4.31 -18.84
N ALA A 254 -42.83 -4.14 -17.63
CA ALA A 254 -42.78 -5.20 -16.64
C ALA A 254 -44.16 -5.45 -16.01
N ALA A 255 -44.56 -6.72 -15.90
CA ALA A 255 -45.82 -7.10 -15.25
C ALA A 255 -45.85 -6.75 -13.74
N ARG A 256 -44.68 -6.62 -13.10
CA ARG A 256 -44.51 -6.19 -11.70
C ARG A 256 -43.22 -5.40 -11.55
N SER A 257 -43.26 -4.33 -10.78
CA SER A 257 -42.10 -3.54 -10.36
C SER A 257 -42.13 -3.32 -8.84
N PHE A 258 -40.95 -3.19 -8.23
CA PHE A 258 -40.80 -2.88 -6.82
C PHE A 258 -39.78 -1.76 -6.68
N GLU A 259 -40.19 -0.70 -5.99
CA GLU A 259 -39.31 0.41 -5.63
C GLU A 259 -39.28 0.56 -4.12
N ARG A 260 -38.09 0.73 -3.56
CA ARG A 260 -37.84 0.94 -2.14
C ARG A 260 -36.65 1.87 -1.98
N VAL A 261 -36.81 2.85 -1.10
CA VAL A 261 -35.70 3.69 -0.63
C VAL A 261 -35.22 3.12 0.69
N PHE A 262 -33.93 2.87 0.78
CA PHE A 262 -33.29 2.38 2.00
C PHE A 262 -32.34 3.45 2.54
N GLN A 263 -32.31 3.57 3.85
CA GLN A 263 -31.35 4.38 4.58
C GLN A 263 -30.59 3.44 5.53
N LEU A 264 -29.25 3.45 5.44
CA LEU A 264 -28.35 2.72 6.32
C LEU A 264 -27.93 3.57 7.52
#